data_AF-A0A1I7UJA6-F1
#
_entry.id   AF-A0A1I7UJA6-F1
#
_cell.length_a   1.000
_cell.length_b   1.000
_cell.length_c   1.000
_cell.angle_alpha   90.00
_cell.angle_beta   90.00
_cell.angle_gamma   90.00
#
_symmetry.space_group_name_H-M   'P 1'
#
loop_
_entity.id
_entity.type
_entity.pdbx_description
1 polymer ?
#
loop_
_entity_poly.entity_id
_entity_poly.type
_entity_poly.pdbx_seq_one_letter_code
_entity_poly.pdbx_strand_id
1 'polypeptide(L)'
;MIILCLLLLLALPSEATDHFYMHGYFDCALDLFRYHMVIWERDYWDWDDPLSHYAPRYSRAPHYFEINFEANGDQQWSTGYDLYARIIHDCNTTNIGKHHLLLNVELGHYRMGANYTIQTVIPVTDKGEQTTEIIGRRLV
;
A
#
# COMPACT_ATOMS: atom_id res chain seq x y z
N MET A 1 -8.21 40.06 25.56
CA MET A 1 -9.04 39.04 24.90
C MET A 1 -8.49 38.52 23.57
N ILE A 2 -7.66 39.27 22.83
CA ILE A 2 -7.09 38.79 21.55
C ILE A 2 -5.95 37.75 21.75
N ILE A 3 -5.18 37.89 22.83
CA ILE A 3 -4.02 37.01 23.12
C ILE A 3 -4.47 35.57 23.50
N LEU A 4 -5.64 35.41 24.12
CA LEU A 4 -6.16 34.08 24.52
C LEU A 4 -6.61 33.26 23.29
N CYS A 5 -7.18 33.90 22.26
CA CYS A 5 -7.52 33.24 20.99
C CYS A 5 -6.27 32.79 20.22
N LEU A 6 -5.16 33.55 20.23
CA LEU A 6 -3.92 33.17 19.54
C LEU A 6 -3.25 31.95 20.19
N LEU A 7 -3.37 31.77 21.51
CA LEU A 7 -2.84 30.60 22.22
C LEU A 7 -3.67 29.33 21.96
N LEU A 8 -4.98 29.45 21.75
CA LEU A 8 -5.85 28.32 21.38
C LEU A 8 -5.63 27.85 19.94
N LEU A 9 -5.21 28.73 19.02
CA LEU A 9 -4.86 28.38 17.63
C LEU A 9 -3.54 27.58 17.52
N LEU A 10 -2.68 27.61 18.55
CA LEU A 10 -1.42 26.85 18.60
C LEU A 10 -1.58 25.47 19.27
N ALA A 11 -2.76 25.18 19.82
CA ALA A 11 -3.07 23.89 20.45
C ALA A 11 -3.85 22.96 19.51
N LEU A 12 -3.61 23.06 18.19
CA LEU A 12 -4.07 22.01 17.28
C LEU A 12 -3.32 20.73 17.68
N PRO A 13 -4.03 19.66 18.10
CA PRO A 13 -3.38 18.37 18.22
C PRO A 13 -2.79 18.06 16.84
N SER A 14 -1.48 17.82 16.76
CA SER A 14 -0.95 17.12 15.61
C SER A 14 -1.65 15.78 15.61
N GLU A 15 -2.46 15.48 14.59
CA GLU A 15 -2.92 14.12 14.40
C GLU A 15 -1.67 13.25 14.35
N ALA A 16 -1.56 12.32 15.30
CA ALA A 16 -0.39 11.47 15.38
C ALA A 16 -0.42 10.57 14.15
N THR A 17 0.51 10.80 13.24
CA THR A 17 0.67 10.01 12.02
C THR A 17 1.75 8.95 12.26
N ASP A 18 1.42 7.71 11.95
CA ASP A 18 2.35 6.59 11.99
C ASP A 18 2.99 6.41 10.62
N HIS A 19 4.32 6.19 10.61
CA HIS A 19 5.07 6.03 9.37
C HIS A 19 5.47 4.58 9.16
N PHE A 20 5.26 4.11 7.94
CA PHE A 20 5.59 2.76 7.51
C PHE A 20 6.61 2.79 6.39
N TYR A 21 7.67 2.01 6.54
CA TYR A 21 8.62 1.69 5.48
C TYR A 21 8.49 0.20 5.12
N MET A 22 7.95 -0.10 3.95
CA MET A 22 7.84 -1.46 3.44
C MET A 22 8.85 -1.68 2.31
N HIS A 23 9.63 -2.75 2.39
CA HIS A 23 10.55 -3.14 1.34
C HIS A 23 10.62 -4.65 1.18
N GLY A 24 11.08 -5.10 0.02
CA GLY A 24 11.02 -6.52 -0.28
C GLY A 24 11.36 -6.87 -1.71
N TYR A 25 11.00 -8.09 -2.08
CA TYR A 25 11.16 -8.61 -3.44
C TYR A 25 9.86 -9.22 -3.93
N PHE A 26 9.57 -9.04 -5.20
CA PHE A 26 8.57 -9.87 -5.88
C PHE A 26 9.20 -11.16 -6.38
N ASP A 27 8.64 -12.29 -6.00
CA ASP A 27 8.99 -13.57 -6.61
C ASP A 27 8.22 -13.74 -7.92
N CYS A 28 8.81 -13.20 -8.98
CA CYS A 28 8.35 -13.23 -10.36
C CYS A 28 9.32 -14.04 -11.24
N ALA A 29 8.81 -14.95 -12.05
CA ALA A 29 9.61 -15.76 -12.97
C ALA A 29 10.04 -15.02 -14.26
N LEU A 30 9.46 -13.85 -14.55
CA LEU A 30 9.79 -13.04 -15.73
C LEU A 30 10.88 -12.02 -15.39
N ASP A 31 11.90 -11.85 -16.24
CA ASP A 31 12.97 -10.84 -16.05
C ASP A 31 12.45 -9.40 -15.89
N LEU A 32 11.28 -9.12 -16.48
CA LEU A 32 10.62 -7.82 -16.46
C LEU A 32 9.11 -8.03 -16.39
N PHE A 33 8.47 -7.33 -15.45
CA PHE A 33 7.02 -7.23 -15.37
C PHE A 33 6.61 -5.84 -14.88
N ARG A 34 5.35 -5.46 -15.07
CA ARG A 34 4.74 -4.24 -14.57
C ARG A 34 3.85 -4.55 -13.39
N TYR A 35 3.78 -3.59 -12.48
CA TYR A 35 2.84 -3.66 -11.37
C TYR A 35 2.36 -2.27 -10.94
N HIS A 36 1.22 -2.26 -10.26
CA HIS A 36 0.70 -1.14 -9.50
C HIS A 36 0.31 -1.68 -8.12
N MET A 37 0.95 -1.18 -7.07
CA MET A 37 0.73 -1.61 -5.70
C MET A 37 0.21 -0.44 -4.88
N VAL A 38 -0.92 -0.66 -4.21
CA VAL A 38 -1.54 0.27 -3.27
C VAL A 38 -1.67 -0.45 -1.94
N ILE A 39 -1.19 0.17 -0.86
CA ILE A 39 -1.44 -0.27 0.51
C ILE A 39 -2.78 0.29 0.95
N TRP A 40 -3.61 -0.57 1.53
CA TRP A 40 -4.92 -0.23 2.07
C TRP A 40 -4.95 -0.55 3.55
N GLU A 41 -5.68 0.27 4.29
CA GLU A 41 -6.19 -0.08 5.60
C GLU A 41 -7.56 -0.74 5.44
N ARG A 42 -7.75 -1.88 6.10
CA ARG A 42 -9.06 -2.52 6.18
C ARG A 42 -9.87 -1.89 7.29
N ASP A 43 -11.03 -1.38 6.93
CA ASP A 43 -11.98 -0.81 7.87
C ASP A 43 -13.11 -1.77 8.18
N TYR A 44 -13.39 -1.93 9.47
CA TYR A 44 -14.42 -2.90 9.91
C TYR A 44 -15.84 -2.37 9.72
N TRP A 45 -16.02 -1.04 9.74
CA TRP A 45 -17.33 -0.39 9.73
C TRP A 45 -17.53 0.62 8.59
N ASP A 46 -16.45 1.03 7.92
CA ASP A 46 -16.45 1.99 6.83
C ASP A 46 -15.80 1.39 5.58
N TRP A 47 -15.50 2.22 4.58
CA TRP A 47 -14.84 1.80 3.35
C TRP A 47 -13.33 1.81 3.55
N ASP A 48 -12.65 0.72 3.19
CA ASP A 48 -11.18 0.64 3.21
C ASP A 48 -10.54 1.90 2.57
N ASP A 49 -9.50 2.42 3.22
CA ASP A 49 -8.80 3.62 2.77
C ASP A 49 -7.45 3.29 2.10
N PRO A 50 -7.17 3.86 0.91
CA PRO A 50 -5.86 3.71 0.28
C PRO A 50 -4.84 4.61 0.98
N LEU A 51 -3.88 4.00 1.67
CA LEU A 51 -2.82 4.70 2.39
C LEU A 51 -1.63 5.12 1.51
N SER A 52 -1.51 4.55 0.31
CA SER A 52 -0.38 4.82 -0.58
C SER A 52 -0.84 5.12 -2.01
N HIS A 53 -0.18 6.05 -2.70
CA HIS A 53 -0.58 6.47 -4.06
C HIS A 53 0.56 6.38 -5.06
N TYR A 54 1.25 5.24 -5.11
CA TYR A 54 2.38 5.06 -6.01
C TYR A 54 1.93 4.84 -7.45
N ALA A 55 2.53 5.58 -8.39
CA ALA A 55 2.32 5.34 -9.80
C ALA A 55 2.76 3.92 -10.22
N PRO A 56 2.18 3.35 -11.28
CA PRO A 56 2.61 2.06 -11.83
C PRO A 56 4.10 2.01 -12.16
N ARG A 57 4.74 0.86 -11.88
CA ARG A 57 6.18 0.65 -12.03
C ARG A 57 6.48 -0.55 -12.92
N TYR A 58 7.68 -0.52 -13.51
CA TYR A 58 8.31 -1.69 -14.08
C TYR A 58 9.26 -2.27 -13.03
N SER A 59 9.22 -3.59 -12.85
CA SER A 59 10.11 -4.33 -11.97
C SER A 59 11.05 -5.18 -12.81
N ARG A 60 12.35 -5.14 -12.53
CA ARG A 60 13.38 -5.98 -13.17
C ARG A 60 14.00 -6.89 -12.14
N ALA A 61 14.33 -8.13 -12.52
CA ALA A 61 15.00 -9.08 -11.63
C ALA A 61 16.23 -8.41 -10.96
N PRO A 62 16.39 -8.52 -9.61
CA PRO A 62 15.71 -9.42 -8.68
C PRO A 62 14.36 -8.91 -8.13
N HIS A 63 13.75 -7.91 -8.76
CA HIS A 63 12.41 -7.38 -8.46
C HIS A 63 12.25 -6.76 -7.07
N TYR A 64 13.28 -6.05 -6.62
CA TYR A 64 13.22 -5.27 -5.40
C TYR A 64 12.14 -4.16 -5.49
N PHE A 65 11.45 -3.92 -4.38
CA PHE A 65 10.55 -2.79 -4.22
C PHE A 65 10.70 -2.13 -2.86
N GLU A 66 10.29 -0.87 -2.78
CA GLU A 66 10.14 -0.11 -1.55
C GLU A 66 8.96 0.86 -1.65
N ILE A 67 8.26 1.05 -0.55
CA ILE A 67 7.10 1.91 -0.38
C ILE A 67 7.18 2.54 1.01
N ASN A 68 7.08 3.86 1.06
CA ASN A 68 6.77 4.59 2.28
C ASN A 68 5.30 5.00 2.27
N PHE A 69 4.60 4.85 3.38
CA PHE A 69 3.22 5.30 3.52
C PHE A 69 2.95 5.70 4.97
N GLU A 70 1.86 6.42 5.15
CA GLU A 70 1.46 6.99 6.41
C GLU A 70 0.03 6.57 6.71
N ALA A 71 -0.27 6.35 7.98
CA ALA A 71 -1.63 6.13 8.46
C ALA A 71 -1.88 7.06 9.64
N ASN A 72 -3.02 7.72 9.63
CA ASN A 72 -3.56 8.42 10.78
C ASN A 72 -4.74 7.58 11.26
N GLY A 73 -4.65 7.00 12.45
CA GLY A 73 -5.74 6.23 13.05
C GLY A 73 -6.94 7.11 13.42
N ASP A 74 -7.60 7.66 12.41
CA ASP A 74 -8.69 8.63 12.49
C ASP A 74 -10.01 8.02 12.99
N GLN A 75 -10.08 6.68 13.02
CA GLN A 75 -11.16 5.97 13.65
C GLN A 75 -11.07 5.99 15.17
N GLN A 76 -12.06 6.66 15.79
CA GLN A 76 -12.20 6.90 17.23
C GLN A 76 -12.11 5.64 18.13
N TRP A 77 -12.22 4.43 17.56
CA TRP A 77 -12.21 3.16 18.29
C TRP A 77 -11.17 2.16 17.77
N SER A 78 -10.36 2.55 16.79
CA SER A 78 -9.31 1.68 16.27
C SER A 78 -8.28 1.40 17.36
N THR A 79 -7.70 0.20 17.36
CA THR A 79 -6.57 -0.17 18.23
C THR A 79 -5.28 -0.40 17.43
N GLY A 80 -5.36 -0.21 16.12
CA GLY A 80 -4.30 -0.50 15.16
C GLY A 80 -4.83 -0.61 13.74
N TYR A 81 -3.90 -0.74 12.80
CA TYR A 81 -4.14 -0.81 11.36
C TYR A 81 -4.11 -2.26 10.90
N ASP A 82 -5.16 -2.71 10.23
CA ASP A 82 -5.17 -3.99 9.51
C ASP A 82 -4.78 -3.76 8.05
N LEU A 83 -3.51 -3.94 7.75
CA LEU A 83 -2.94 -3.56 6.46
C LEU A 83 -2.92 -4.70 5.46
N TYR A 84 -3.26 -4.38 4.20
CA TYR A 84 -3.07 -5.27 3.07
C TYR A 84 -2.59 -4.52 1.82
N ALA A 85 -1.83 -5.21 0.96
CA ALA A 85 -1.41 -4.69 -0.32
C ALA A 85 -2.34 -5.19 -1.42
N ARG A 86 -2.87 -4.26 -2.21
CA ARG A 86 -3.62 -4.53 -3.44
C ARG A 86 -2.70 -4.32 -4.63
N ILE A 87 -2.41 -5.38 -5.37
CA ILE A 87 -1.36 -5.41 -6.40
C ILE A 87 -1.96 -5.85 -7.73
N ILE A 88 -1.93 -4.97 -8.72
CA ILE A 88 -2.24 -5.32 -10.10
C ILE A 88 -0.91 -5.57 -10.81
N HIS A 89 -0.71 -6.73 -11.45
CA HIS A 89 0.55 -7.07 -12.12
C HIS A 89 0.35 -7.89 -13.40
N ASP A 90 1.37 -7.92 -14.26
CA ASP A 90 1.40 -8.73 -15.49
C ASP A 90 2.43 -9.86 -15.44
N CYS A 91 2.95 -10.21 -14.25
CA CYS A 91 3.76 -11.41 -14.05
C CYS A 91 2.94 -12.71 -14.19
N ASN A 92 2.69 -13.11 -15.43
CA ASN A 92 1.86 -14.25 -15.79
C ASN A 92 2.58 -15.08 -16.87
N THR A 93 2.92 -16.32 -16.54
CA THR A 93 3.65 -17.23 -17.43
C THR A 93 2.74 -18.25 -18.12
N THR A 94 1.53 -18.44 -17.61
CA THR A 94 0.64 -19.54 -18.01
C THR A 94 -0.44 -19.15 -19.00
N ASN A 95 -0.79 -17.86 -19.11
CA ASN A 95 -1.93 -17.40 -19.90
C ASN A 95 -1.61 -16.19 -20.78
N ILE A 96 -1.31 -16.43 -22.05
CA ILE A 96 -0.97 -15.41 -23.07
C ILE A 96 -2.09 -14.35 -23.26
N GLY A 97 -3.33 -14.63 -22.82
CA GLY A 97 -4.49 -13.72 -22.91
C GLY A 97 -4.91 -13.00 -21.62
N LYS A 98 -4.33 -13.31 -20.45
CA LYS A 98 -4.61 -12.59 -19.20
C LYS A 98 -3.59 -11.46 -19.05
N HIS A 99 -3.98 -10.26 -19.46
CA HIS A 99 -3.06 -9.12 -19.47
C HIS A 99 -2.68 -8.65 -18.05
N HIS A 100 -3.59 -8.73 -17.09
CA HIS A 100 -3.36 -8.28 -15.71
C HIS A 100 -4.06 -9.19 -14.69
N LEU A 101 -3.38 -9.39 -13.56
CA LEU A 101 -3.87 -10.12 -12.40
C LEU A 101 -3.96 -9.17 -11.19
N LEU A 102 -5.00 -9.32 -10.38
CA LEU A 102 -5.20 -8.62 -9.11
C LEU A 102 -4.90 -9.58 -7.96
N LEU A 103 -3.93 -9.22 -7.14
CA LEU A 103 -3.50 -9.97 -5.96
C LEU A 103 -3.66 -9.10 -4.70
N ASN A 104 -4.37 -9.62 -3.70
CA ASN A 104 -4.43 -9.05 -2.37
C ASN A 104 -3.49 -9.81 -1.44
N VAL A 105 -2.67 -9.09 -0.67
CA VAL A 105 -1.67 -9.67 0.24
C VAL A 105 -1.84 -9.05 1.62
N GLU A 106 -2.18 -9.87 2.61
CA GLU A 106 -2.22 -9.42 4.01
C GLU A 106 -0.81 -9.05 4.49
N LEU A 107 -0.66 -7.83 5.01
CA LEU A 107 0.60 -7.34 5.57
C LEU A 107 0.62 -7.43 7.10
N GLY A 108 -0.54 -7.57 7.73
CA GLY A 108 -0.71 -7.83 9.16
C GLY A 108 -1.34 -6.67 9.92
N HIS A 109 -1.43 -6.85 11.24
CA HIS A 109 -1.98 -5.88 12.18
C HIS A 109 -0.88 -5.10 12.89
N TYR A 110 -1.00 -3.77 12.92
CA TYR A 110 0.01 -2.86 13.49
C TYR A 110 -0.64 -1.92 14.50
N ARG A 111 -0.02 -1.67 15.65
CA ARG A 111 -0.58 -0.77 16.65
C ARG A 111 -0.37 0.70 16.24
N MET A 112 -1.17 1.60 16.82
CA MET A 112 -0.97 3.04 16.61
C MET A 112 0.19 3.59 17.47
N GLY A 113 0.78 4.70 17.02
CA GLY A 113 1.78 5.48 17.74
C GLY A 113 3.23 4.98 17.59
N ALA A 114 3.60 4.45 16.41
CA ALA A 114 4.92 3.90 16.15
C ALA A 114 5.37 4.05 14.68
N ASN A 115 6.68 3.86 14.47
CA ASN A 115 7.27 3.72 13.14
C ASN A 115 7.52 2.24 12.85
N TYR A 116 7.12 1.80 11.67
CA TYR A 116 7.18 0.40 11.26
C TYR A 116 8.11 0.18 10.09
N THR A 117 8.84 -0.94 10.14
CA THR A 117 9.56 -1.47 8.98
C THR A 117 9.00 -2.85 8.65
N ILE A 118 8.48 -3.01 7.44
CA ILE A 118 7.89 -4.24 6.95
C ILE A 118 8.82 -4.81 5.87
N GLN A 119 9.41 -5.97 6.14
CA GLN A 119 10.20 -6.70 5.14
C GLN A 119 9.42 -7.92 4.67
N THR A 120 9.24 -8.07 3.36
CA THR A 120 8.44 -9.18 2.82
C THR A 120 8.94 -9.68 1.46
N VAL A 121 8.53 -10.91 1.11
CA VAL A 121 8.67 -11.47 -0.25
C VAL A 121 7.27 -11.80 -0.74
N ILE A 122 6.89 -11.23 -1.88
CA ILE A 122 5.54 -11.37 -2.41
C ILE A 122 5.58 -12.25 -3.66
N PRO A 123 5.07 -13.48 -3.61
CA PRO A 123 4.95 -14.33 -4.78
C PRO A 123 3.87 -13.78 -5.72
N VAL A 124 4.28 -13.39 -6.92
CA VAL A 124 3.38 -12.80 -7.94
C VAL A 124 3.25 -13.66 -9.18
N THR A 125 4.16 -14.61 -9.42
CA THR A 125 4.10 -15.49 -10.60
C THR A 125 2.78 -16.23 -10.68
N ASP A 126 1.96 -15.89 -11.67
CA ASP A 126 0.64 -16.48 -11.93
C ASP A 126 -0.33 -16.40 -10.73
N LYS A 127 -0.11 -15.46 -9.81
CA LYS A 127 -0.96 -15.25 -8.63
C LYS A 127 -1.99 -14.15 -8.87
N GLY A 128 -3.12 -14.26 -8.19
CA GLY A 128 -4.21 -13.31 -8.27
C GLY A 128 -5.33 -13.72 -9.23
N GLU A 129 -6.40 -12.94 -9.19
CA GLU A 129 -7.57 -13.10 -10.04
C GLU A 129 -7.43 -12.28 -11.32
N GLN A 130 -8.03 -12.74 -12.41
CA GLN A 130 -8.03 -11.97 -13.64
C GLN A 130 -8.82 -10.68 -13.45
N THR A 131 -8.26 -9.55 -13.87
CA THR A 131 -8.90 -8.24 -13.75
C THR A 131 -8.93 -7.49 -15.08
N THR A 132 -9.92 -6.62 -15.24
CA THR A 132 -9.99 -5.61 -16.32
C THR A 132 -9.29 -4.31 -15.93
N GLU A 133 -8.91 -4.16 -14.65
CA GLU A 133 -8.11 -3.03 -14.21
C GLU A 133 -6.76 -3.04 -14.94
N ILE A 134 -6.44 -1.90 -15.54
CA ILE A 134 -5.18 -1.74 -16.27
C ILE A 134 -4.11 -1.25 -15.32
N ILE A 135 -2.90 -1.79 -15.45
CA ILE A 135 -1.71 -1.18 -14.86
C ILE A 135 -1.52 0.15 -15.59
N GLY A 136 -1.92 1.25 -14.95
CA GLY A 136 -2.07 2.57 -15.56
C GLY A 136 -0.86 3.01 -16.42
N ARG A 137 -1.08 3.97 -17.31
CA ARG A 137 0.03 4.56 -18.08
C ARG A 137 0.80 5.52 -17.17
N ARG A 138 2.14 5.49 -17.27
CA ARG A 138 3.01 6.52 -16.68
C ARG A 138 2.43 7.89 -17.07
N LEU A 139 2.03 8.70 -16.10
CA LEU A 139 1.79 10.12 -16.36
C LEU A 139 3.14 10.68 -16.80
N VAL A 140 3.23 11.05 -18.07
CA VAL A 140 4.44 11.57 -18.72
C VAL A 140 4.61 13.03 -18.34
#